data_AF-F9PD91-F1
#
_entry.id   AF-F9PD91-F1
#
_cell.length_a   1.000
_cell.length_b   1.000
_cell.length_c   1.000
_cell.angle_alpha   90.00
_cell.angle_beta   90.00
_cell.angle_gamma   90.00
#
_symmetry.space_group_name_H-M   'P 1'
#
loop_
_entity.id
_entity.type
_entity.pdbx_description
1 polymer ?
#
loop_
_entity_poly.entity_id
_entity_poly.type
_entity_poly.pdbx_seq_one_letter_code
_entity_poly.pdbx_strand_id
1 'polypeptide(L)'
;MTLRLISLLYHVVSQCLRICYNKTMNTKISHFSPLDFPEQLRTYIEGATLSDSSSHSGARVLYLDSGYYLKIDQKGRLEREASIASWFEQEGIGTPVIHYLSTDKDYLLTKEAIGHNTLAFLDQPETICRTMAEALKKLHSFYPQKFPSDNHLQAYKERAFKNYKKGSSMLRLS
;
A
#
# COMPACT_ATOMS: atom_id res chain seq x y z
N MET A 1 -21.70 4.93 1.13
CA MET A 1 -20.73 3.82 1.15
C MET A 1 -19.45 4.29 0.47
N THR A 2 -18.45 4.68 1.24
CA THR A 2 -17.11 5.01 0.71
C THR A 2 -16.12 4.13 1.46
N LEU A 3 -15.82 2.96 0.88
CA LEU A 3 -14.63 2.21 1.27
C LEU A 3 -13.44 3.12 1.02
N ARG A 4 -12.81 3.62 2.08
CA ARG A 4 -11.41 4.03 1.96
C ARG A 4 -10.61 2.74 1.81
N LEU A 5 -10.46 2.31 0.56
CA LEU A 5 -9.37 1.43 0.19
C LEU A 5 -8.10 2.07 0.78
N ILE A 6 -7.45 1.33 1.69
CA ILE A 6 -5.98 1.32 1.77
C ILE A 6 -5.52 1.45 0.32
N SER A 7 -4.69 2.43 -0.03
CA SER A 7 -4.34 2.80 -1.42
C SER A 7 -3.55 1.72 -2.17
N LEU A 8 -4.11 0.51 -2.22
CA LEU A 8 -3.73 -0.62 -3.00
C LEU A 8 -4.31 -0.35 -4.39
N LEU A 9 -3.51 0.34 -5.19
CA LEU A 9 -3.74 0.53 -6.60
C LEU A 9 -3.40 -0.78 -7.32
N TYR A 10 -4.45 -1.37 -7.84
CA TYR A 10 -4.39 -2.65 -8.51
C TYR A 10 -3.63 -2.54 -9.84
N HIS A 11 -2.63 -3.41 -10.02
CA HIS A 11 -1.97 -3.60 -11.31
C HIS A 11 -2.68 -4.69 -12.09
N VAL A 12 -3.00 -4.37 -13.34
CA VAL A 12 -3.56 -5.28 -14.34
C VAL A 12 -2.42 -5.71 -15.27
N VAL A 13 -1.99 -6.96 -15.16
CA VAL A 13 -1.36 -7.70 -16.27
C VAL A 13 -2.02 -9.06 -16.33
N SER A 14 -2.37 -9.44 -17.56
CA SER A 14 -2.65 -10.79 -18.05
C SER A 14 -2.51 -11.87 -16.97
N GLN A 15 -3.66 -12.34 -16.46
CA GLN A 15 -3.85 -13.48 -15.56
C GLN A 15 -3.64 -13.29 -14.04
N CYS A 16 -3.21 -12.13 -13.51
CA CYS A 16 -3.33 -11.86 -12.07
C CYS A 16 -3.32 -10.38 -11.70
N LEU A 17 -4.33 -9.95 -10.93
CA LEU A 17 -4.34 -8.66 -10.26
C LEU A 17 -3.40 -8.72 -9.04
N ARG A 18 -2.38 -7.86 -9.00
CA ARG A 18 -1.55 -7.69 -7.81
C ARG A 18 -1.99 -6.47 -7.01
N ILE A 19 -2.06 -6.65 -5.69
CA ILE A 19 -2.36 -5.61 -4.73
C ILE A 19 -1.08 -4.79 -4.49
N CYS A 20 -1.01 -3.56 -5.01
CA CYS A 20 0.23 -2.78 -5.03
C CYS A 20 -0.02 -1.30 -4.75
N TYR A 21 1.02 -0.52 -4.42
CA TYR A 21 0.93 0.94 -4.46
C TYR A 21 1.40 1.43 -5.83
N ASN A 22 0.54 2.12 -6.60
CA ASN A 22 0.97 2.84 -7.81
C ASN A 22 -0.04 3.91 -8.23
N LYS A 23 0.27 5.19 -8.03
CA LYS A 23 -0.46 6.30 -8.64
C LYS A 23 0.48 7.10 -9.52
N THR A 24 0.09 7.28 -10.78
CA THR A 24 0.67 8.28 -11.68
C THR A 24 0.39 9.68 -11.10
N MET A 25 1.37 10.39 -10.54
CA MET A 25 1.21 11.78 -10.07
C MET A 25 2.52 12.59 -10.08
N ASN A 26 2.34 13.91 -10.24
CA ASN A 26 3.32 15.00 -10.26
C ASN A 26 4.55 14.76 -9.35
N THR A 27 5.60 14.18 -9.92
CA THR A 27 6.82 13.77 -9.23
C THR A 27 7.67 14.99 -8.93
N LYS A 28 7.72 15.42 -7.67
CA LYS A 28 8.81 16.29 -7.21
C LYS A 28 10.03 15.43 -6.92
N ILE A 29 11.06 15.61 -7.74
CA ILE A 29 12.39 15.10 -7.44
C ILE A 29 12.82 15.74 -6.13
N SER A 30 13.14 14.91 -5.15
CA SER A 30 13.62 15.35 -3.86
C SER A 30 15.06 14.89 -3.70
N HIS A 31 15.95 15.82 -3.36
CA HIS A 31 17.32 15.46 -3.02
C HIS A 31 17.33 14.82 -1.62
N PHE A 32 17.58 13.53 -1.57
CA PHE A 32 17.82 12.78 -0.34
C PHE A 32 19.27 12.27 -0.33
N SER A 33 19.87 12.22 0.85
CA SER A 33 21.13 11.54 1.06
C SER A 33 20.86 10.08 1.47
N PRO A 34 21.63 9.08 1.00
CA PRO A 34 21.53 7.72 1.53
C PRO A 34 21.70 7.64 3.05
N LEU A 35 22.43 8.59 3.65
CA LEU A 35 22.62 8.68 5.10
C LEU A 35 21.34 9.06 5.86
N ASP A 36 20.32 9.57 5.18
CA ASP A 36 19.00 9.90 5.77
C ASP A 36 18.17 8.63 6.09
N PHE A 37 18.67 7.45 5.70
CA PHE A 37 17.96 6.18 5.81
C PHE A 37 18.77 5.13 6.59
N PRO A 38 18.07 4.14 7.20
CA PRO A 38 18.69 2.98 7.80
C PRO A 38 19.68 2.28 6.87
N GLU A 39 20.77 1.74 7.42
CA GLU A 39 21.86 1.11 6.68
C GLU A 39 21.38 0.05 5.68
N GLN A 40 20.39 -0.76 6.08
CA GLN A 40 19.81 -1.83 5.27
C GLN A 40 19.12 -1.31 4.00
N LEU A 41 18.67 -0.05 3.98
CA LEU A 41 18.01 0.54 2.81
C LEU A 41 18.99 1.22 1.86
N ARG A 42 20.21 1.52 2.31
CA ARG A 42 21.17 2.36 1.57
C ARG A 42 21.50 1.78 0.20
N THR A 43 21.67 0.47 0.10
CA THR A 43 22.01 -0.19 -1.18
C THR A 43 20.93 -0.03 -2.26
N TYR A 44 19.67 0.25 -1.87
CA TYR A 44 18.57 0.48 -2.82
C TYR A 44 18.43 1.96 -3.19
N ILE A 45 18.85 2.85 -2.29
CA ILE A 45 18.73 4.31 -2.43
C ILE A 45 19.95 4.89 -3.14
N GLU A 46 21.13 4.31 -2.92
CA GLU A 46 22.37 4.76 -3.52
C GLU A 46 22.29 4.65 -5.06
N GLY A 47 22.49 5.79 -5.73
CA GLY A 47 22.38 5.89 -7.19
C GLY A 47 20.95 5.93 -7.75
N ALA A 48 19.91 5.78 -6.93
CA ALA A 48 18.53 5.89 -7.37
C ALA A 48 18.03 7.34 -7.34
N THR A 49 17.18 7.69 -8.30
CA THR A 49 16.41 8.94 -8.25
C THR A 49 15.14 8.71 -7.44
N LEU A 50 14.94 9.50 -6.38
CA LEU A 50 13.78 9.41 -5.52
C LEU A 50 12.73 10.46 -5.89
N SER A 51 11.52 10.00 -6.15
CA SER A 51 10.36 10.83 -6.44
C SER A 51 9.31 10.70 -5.34
N ASP A 52 8.86 11.83 -4.78
CA ASP A 52 7.79 11.82 -3.79
C ASP A 52 6.45 11.50 -4.46
N SER A 53 5.85 10.37 -4.08
CA SER A 53 4.53 9.89 -4.52
C SER A 53 3.52 9.82 -3.37
N SER A 54 3.74 10.59 -2.30
CA SER A 54 2.89 10.62 -1.11
C SER A 54 1.47 11.08 -1.42
N SER A 55 0.53 10.65 -0.58
CA SER A 55 -0.88 11.05 -0.68
C SER A 55 -1.34 11.72 0.63
N HIS A 56 -2.65 11.88 0.82
CA HIS A 56 -3.22 12.54 2.00
C HIS A 56 -3.13 11.69 3.29
N SER A 57 -2.48 10.53 3.27
CA SER A 57 -2.46 9.53 4.35
C SER A 57 -1.47 9.82 5.49
N GLY A 58 -0.80 10.99 5.52
CA GLY A 58 0.21 11.34 6.52
C GLY A 58 1.56 10.62 6.34
N ALA A 59 1.56 9.40 5.82
CA ALA A 59 2.75 8.65 5.42
C ALA A 59 3.41 9.25 4.18
N ARG A 60 4.75 9.22 4.15
CA ARG A 60 5.55 9.55 2.97
C ARG A 60 5.74 8.30 2.11
N VAL A 61 5.56 8.42 0.79
CA VAL A 61 5.84 7.33 -0.16
C VAL A 61 6.82 7.85 -1.20
N LEU A 62 7.94 7.15 -1.37
CA LEU A 62 8.98 7.47 -2.32
C LEU A 62 9.03 6.36 -3.37
N TYR A 63 8.96 6.75 -4.65
CA TYR A 63 9.31 5.87 -5.76
C TYR A 63 10.80 5.99 -6.04
N LEU A 64 11.47 4.85 -6.17
CA LEU A 64 12.86 4.73 -6.59
C LEU A 64 12.86 4.24 -8.03
N ASP A 65 13.51 4.98 -8.93
CA ASP A 65 13.62 4.65 -10.36
C ASP A 65 14.31 3.29 -10.65
N SER A 66 14.97 2.71 -9.63
CA SER A 66 15.47 1.34 -9.61
C SER A 66 14.38 0.26 -9.46
N GLY A 67 13.10 0.64 -9.43
CA GLY A 67 11.95 -0.28 -9.43
C GLY A 67 11.48 -0.68 -8.03
N TYR A 68 11.51 0.25 -7.08
CA TYR A 68 11.05 0.02 -5.70
C TYR A 68 10.15 1.15 -5.19
N TYR A 69 9.31 0.83 -4.22
CA TYR A 69 8.56 1.80 -3.42
C TYR A 69 8.99 1.73 -1.97
N LEU A 70 9.34 2.88 -1.41
CA LEU A 70 9.66 3.05 -0.01
C LEU A 70 8.57 3.86 0.68
N LYS A 71 7.82 3.22 1.57
CA LYS A 71 6.85 3.89 2.43
C LYS A 71 7.46 4.16 3.80
N ILE A 72 7.25 5.37 4.30
CA ILE A 72 7.83 5.86 5.56
C ILE A 72 6.71 6.49 6.38
N ASP A 73 6.58 6.08 7.64
CA ASP A 73 5.63 6.66 8.58
C ASP A 73 6.22 6.67 10.01
N GLN A 74 5.48 7.22 10.96
CA GLN A 74 5.84 7.15 12.38
C GLN A 74 5.98 5.68 12.81
N LYS A 75 6.84 5.47 13.81
CA LYS A 75 7.08 4.15 14.39
C LYS A 75 5.76 3.45 14.78
N GLY A 76 5.63 2.17 14.39
CA GLY A 76 4.46 1.32 14.63
C GLY A 76 3.25 1.59 13.73
N ARG A 77 3.32 2.53 12.78
CA ARG A 77 2.20 2.83 11.87
C ARG A 77 2.12 1.90 10.67
N LEU A 78 3.22 1.28 10.25
CA LEU A 78 3.26 0.39 9.09
C LEU A 78 3.33 -1.09 9.47
N GLU A 79 3.49 -1.46 10.75
CA GLU A 79 3.61 -2.86 11.21
C GLU A 79 2.51 -3.76 10.65
N ARG A 80 1.25 -3.32 10.78
CA ARG A 80 0.10 -4.05 10.26
C ARG A 80 0.13 -4.15 8.74
N GLU A 81 0.47 -3.07 8.06
CA GLU A 81 0.53 -3.04 6.61
C GLU A 81 1.63 -3.95 6.08
N ALA A 82 2.81 -3.93 6.68
CA ALA A 82 3.92 -4.82 6.37
C ALA A 82 3.54 -6.29 6.59
N SER A 83 2.82 -6.60 7.66
CA SER A 83 2.33 -7.95 7.95
C SER A 83 1.34 -8.44 6.89
N ILE A 84 0.38 -7.60 6.49
CA ILE A 84 -0.60 -7.91 5.44
C ILE A 84 0.08 -8.03 4.07
N ALA A 85 1.01 -7.12 3.74
CA ALA A 85 1.75 -7.15 2.49
C ALA A 85 2.59 -8.43 2.36
N SER A 86 3.29 -8.81 3.43
CA SER A 86 4.07 -10.05 3.47
C SER A 86 3.19 -11.29 3.31
N TRP A 87 1.99 -11.30 3.91
CA TRP A 87 1.03 -12.38 3.72
C TRP A 87 0.55 -12.44 2.25
N PHE A 88 0.21 -11.31 1.64
CA PHE A 88 -0.19 -11.29 0.22
C PHE A 88 0.93 -11.72 -0.72
N GLU A 89 2.19 -11.38 -0.43
CA GLU A 89 3.36 -11.91 -1.14
C GLU A 89 3.42 -13.44 -1.05
N GLN A 90 3.28 -14.00 0.16
CA GLN A 90 3.30 -15.46 0.39
C GLN A 90 2.18 -16.18 -0.38
N GLU A 91 1.00 -15.57 -0.50
CA GLU A 91 -0.12 -16.08 -1.29
C GLU A 91 -0.01 -15.81 -2.80
N GLY A 92 1.09 -15.19 -3.25
CA GLY A 92 1.38 -14.93 -4.66
C GLY A 92 0.48 -13.88 -5.32
N ILE A 93 -0.16 -13.01 -4.53
CA ILE A 93 -1.04 -11.93 -5.01
C ILE A 93 -0.56 -10.52 -4.63
N GLY A 94 0.48 -10.42 -3.81
CA GLY A 94 1.16 -9.17 -3.46
C GLY A 94 2.43 -8.93 -4.28
N THR A 95 3.01 -7.74 -4.12
CA THR A 95 4.39 -7.46 -4.53
C THR A 95 5.38 -7.98 -3.50
N PRO A 96 6.61 -8.34 -3.90
CA PRO A 96 7.65 -8.70 -2.95
C PRO A 96 7.91 -7.62 -1.90
N VAL A 97 7.91 -8.01 -0.62
CA VAL A 97 8.34 -7.19 0.51
C VAL A 97 9.82 -7.43 0.74
N ILE A 98 10.63 -6.40 0.51
CA ILE A 98 12.08 -6.51 0.60
C ILE A 98 12.55 -6.27 2.03
N HIS A 99 12.06 -5.20 2.66
CA HIS A 99 12.36 -4.87 4.04
C HIS A 99 11.16 -4.23 4.74
N TYR A 100 10.95 -4.63 6.00
CA TYR A 100 10.24 -3.82 6.99
C TYR A 100 11.18 -3.53 8.14
N LEU A 101 11.38 -2.26 8.46
CA LEU A 101 12.25 -1.80 9.54
C LEU A 101 11.45 -0.84 10.44
N SER A 102 11.53 -1.03 11.75
CA SER A 102 10.92 -0.14 12.74
C SER A 102 11.99 0.38 13.70
N THR A 103 12.63 1.50 13.33
CA THR A 103 13.73 2.12 14.07
C THR A 103 13.24 3.37 14.80
N ASP A 104 13.61 4.55 14.32
CA ASP A 104 13.05 5.86 14.65
C ASP A 104 11.70 6.09 13.96
N LYS A 105 11.55 5.51 12.76
CA LYS A 105 10.34 5.49 11.94
C LYS A 105 10.09 4.07 11.45
N ASP A 106 8.91 3.88 10.89
CA ASP A 106 8.63 2.67 10.13
C ASP A 106 9.00 2.90 8.67
N TYR A 107 9.69 1.91 8.09
CA TYR A 107 10.09 1.86 6.69
C TYR A 107 9.61 0.55 6.09
N LEU A 108 8.85 0.62 5.00
CA LEU A 108 8.40 -0.54 4.23
C LEU A 108 8.87 -0.39 2.78
N LEU A 109 9.81 -1.25 2.38
CA LEU A 109 10.36 -1.30 1.03
C LEU A 109 9.73 -2.48 0.28
N THR A 110 9.09 -2.21 -0.85
CA THR A 110 8.52 -3.23 -1.74
C THR A 110 9.07 -3.09 -3.15
N LYS A 111 9.11 -4.19 -3.89
CA LYS A 111 9.39 -4.14 -5.33
C LYS A 111 8.21 -3.49 -6.07
N GLU A 112 8.51 -2.82 -7.18
CA GLU A 112 7.47 -2.32 -8.08
C GLU A 112 6.58 -3.46 -8.59
N ALA A 113 5.31 -3.13 -8.73
CA ALA A 113 4.33 -3.99 -9.34
C ALA A 113 4.54 -4.09 -10.85
N ILE A 114 4.63 -5.32 -11.35
CA ILE A 114 4.69 -5.56 -12.79
C ILE A 114 3.35 -5.16 -13.41
N GLY A 115 3.37 -4.25 -14.39
CA GLY A 115 2.20 -3.92 -15.21
C GLY A 115 1.79 -2.48 -15.28
N HIS A 116 0.51 -2.28 -15.59
CA HIS A 116 -0.13 -0.96 -15.56
C HIS A 116 -1.22 -0.90 -14.51
N ASN A 117 -1.38 0.27 -13.91
CA ASN A 117 -2.52 0.55 -13.04
C ASN A 117 -3.82 0.61 -13.86
N THR A 118 -4.97 0.50 -13.18
CA THR A 118 -6.30 0.53 -13.83
C THR A 118 -6.55 1.79 -14.67
N LEU A 119 -5.88 2.91 -14.37
CA LEU A 119 -6.07 4.16 -15.12
C LEU A 119 -5.58 4.06 -16.57
N ALA A 120 -4.69 3.13 -16.88
CA ALA A 120 -4.24 2.87 -18.24
C ALA A 120 -5.31 2.23 -19.14
N PHE A 121 -6.41 1.75 -18.57
CA PHE A 121 -7.44 0.98 -19.28
C PHE A 121 -8.83 1.64 -19.22
N LEU A 122 -8.90 2.95 -18.95
CA LEU A 122 -10.17 3.67 -18.80
C LEU A 122 -11.04 3.65 -20.07
N ASP A 123 -10.43 3.40 -21.23
CA ASP A 123 -11.09 3.20 -22.52
C ASP A 123 -11.61 1.76 -22.73
N GLN A 124 -11.34 0.84 -21.81
CA GLN A 124 -11.68 -0.59 -21.88
C GLN A 124 -12.46 -1.04 -20.62
N PRO A 125 -13.68 -0.51 -20.39
CA PRO A 125 -14.43 -0.77 -19.16
C PRO A 125 -14.75 -2.25 -18.95
N GLU A 126 -15.03 -3.02 -20.00
CA GLU A 126 -15.28 -4.46 -19.90
C GLU A 126 -14.04 -5.22 -19.37
N THR A 127 -12.85 -4.83 -19.83
CA THR A 127 -11.57 -5.38 -19.34
C THR A 127 -11.38 -5.08 -17.87
N ILE A 128 -11.66 -3.83 -17.44
CA ILE A 128 -11.61 -3.45 -16.03
C ILE A 128 -12.58 -4.31 -15.21
N CYS A 129 -13.85 -4.38 -15.62
CA CYS A 129 -14.89 -5.12 -14.89
C CYS A 129 -14.52 -6.61 -14.75
N ARG A 130 -14.12 -7.26 -15.83
CA ARG A 130 -13.72 -8.66 -15.82
C ARG A 130 -12.52 -8.90 -14.91
N THR A 131 -11.49 -8.07 -15.03
CA THR A 131 -10.25 -8.21 -14.26
C THR A 131 -10.48 -7.99 -12.76
N MET A 132 -11.32 -7.00 -12.40
CA MET A 132 -11.73 -6.79 -11.01
C MET A 132 -12.55 -7.96 -10.47
N ALA A 133 -13.48 -8.51 -11.25
CA ALA A 133 -14.31 -9.64 -10.85
C ALA A 133 -13.47 -10.90 -10.59
N GLU A 134 -12.52 -11.21 -11.49
CA GLU A 134 -11.58 -12.32 -11.35
C GLU A 134 -10.71 -12.16 -10.10
N ALA A 135 -10.19 -10.95 -9.85
CA ALA A 135 -9.38 -10.65 -8.69
C ALA A 135 -10.15 -10.77 -7.37
N LEU A 136 -11.37 -10.24 -7.32
CA LEU A 136 -12.24 -10.37 -6.15
C LEU A 136 -12.61 -11.82 -5.89
N LYS A 137 -12.89 -12.59 -6.95
CA LYS A 137 -13.12 -14.04 -6.83
C LYS A 137 -11.90 -14.75 -6.25
N LYS A 138 -10.68 -14.43 -6.73
CA LYS A 138 -9.44 -14.99 -6.18
C LYS A 138 -9.27 -14.58 -4.72
N LEU A 139 -9.45 -13.30 -4.39
CA LEU A 139 -9.35 -12.80 -3.01
C LEU A 139 -10.33 -13.50 -2.07
N HIS A 140 -11.59 -13.67 -2.48
CA HIS A 140 -12.61 -14.36 -1.68
C HIS A 140 -12.40 -15.88 -1.60
N SER A 141 -11.60 -16.48 -2.48
CA SER A 141 -11.28 -17.90 -2.40
C SER A 141 -10.30 -18.25 -1.29
N PHE A 142 -9.56 -17.26 -0.77
CA PHE A 142 -8.70 -17.47 0.39
C PHE A 142 -9.54 -17.55 1.66
N TYR A 143 -9.41 -18.66 2.39
CA TYR A 143 -9.92 -18.83 3.75
C TYR A 143 -8.73 -18.91 4.72
N PRO A 144 -8.04 -17.80 4.99
CA PRO A 144 -6.91 -17.80 5.90
C PRO A 144 -7.39 -18.16 7.32
N GLN A 145 -6.92 -19.28 7.86
CA GLN A 145 -7.14 -19.61 9.26
C GLN A 145 -6.49 -18.58 10.21
N LYS A 146 -5.45 -17.88 9.72
CA LYS A 146 -4.72 -16.83 10.45
C LYS A 146 -4.40 -15.68 9.50
N PHE A 147 -5.37 -14.80 9.25
CA PHE A 147 -5.11 -13.53 8.55
C PHE A 147 -4.52 -12.51 9.53
N PRO A 148 -3.44 -11.78 9.19
CA PRO A 148 -2.76 -10.83 10.08
C PRO A 148 -3.54 -9.51 10.21
N SER A 149 -4.80 -9.61 10.64
CA SER A 149 -5.67 -8.46 10.85
C SER A 149 -6.76 -8.80 11.87
N ASP A 150 -6.98 -7.91 12.84
CA ASP A 150 -8.09 -8.03 13.78
C ASP A 150 -9.45 -7.90 13.10
N ASN A 151 -10.51 -8.30 13.82
CA ASN A 151 -11.91 -8.16 13.40
C ASN A 151 -12.26 -6.67 13.18
N HIS A 152 -12.02 -6.19 11.97
CA HIS A 152 -12.18 -4.79 11.56
C HIS A 152 -13.56 -4.25 11.88
N LEU A 153 -14.60 -5.08 11.80
CA LEU A 153 -15.97 -4.67 12.10
C LEU A 153 -16.10 -4.18 13.54
N GLN A 154 -15.42 -4.83 14.48
CA GLN A 154 -15.47 -4.46 15.89
C GLN A 154 -14.73 -3.15 16.15
N ALA A 155 -13.51 -3.01 15.59
CA ALA A 155 -12.76 -1.76 15.68
C ALA A 155 -13.53 -0.57 15.03
N TYR A 156 -14.21 -0.80 13.91
CA TYR A 156 -15.08 0.20 13.28
C TYR A 156 -16.25 0.59 14.17
N LYS A 157 -16.95 -0.40 14.75
CA LYS A 157 -18.06 -0.16 15.68
C LYS A 157 -17.60 0.64 16.90
N GLU A 158 -16.47 0.27 17.49
CA GLU A 158 -15.91 0.97 18.65
C GLU A 158 -15.50 2.42 18.33
N ARG A 159 -14.89 2.65 17.17
CA ARG A 159 -14.50 3.99 16.73
C ARG A 159 -15.72 4.86 16.43
N ALA A 160 -16.72 4.30 15.74
CA ALA A 160 -17.99 4.97 15.49
C ALA A 160 -18.69 5.34 16.80
N PHE A 161 -18.71 4.42 17.78
CA PHE A 161 -19.30 4.65 19.10
C PHE A 161 -18.54 5.70 19.91
N LYS A 162 -17.20 5.68 19.89
CA LYS A 162 -16.37 6.72 20.52
C LYS A 162 -16.59 8.10 19.91
N ASN A 163 -16.73 8.18 18.58
CA ASN A 163 -17.02 9.44 17.88
C ASN A 163 -18.43 9.97 18.21
N TYR A 164 -19.42 9.08 18.25
CA TYR A 164 -20.78 9.39 18.69
C TYR A 164 -20.79 9.98 20.11
N LYS A 165 -20.12 9.32 21.08
CA LYS A 165 -20.01 9.82 22.46
C LYS A 165 -19.34 11.20 22.59
N LYS A 166 -18.46 11.56 21.66
CA LYS A 166 -17.76 12.85 21.65
C LYS A 166 -18.53 13.97 20.93
N GLY A 167 -19.79 13.72 20.51
CA GLY A 167 -20.58 14.69 19.74
C GLY A 167 -19.99 15.04 18.37
N SER A 168 -18.96 14.32 17.94
CA SER A 168 -18.30 14.50 16.65
C SER A 168 -18.92 13.53 15.66
N SER A 169 -20.04 13.94 15.04
CA SER A 169 -20.73 13.19 13.98
C SER A 169 -19.90 13.07 12.69
N MET A 170 -18.75 13.75 12.62
CA MET A 170 -17.88 13.71 11.46
C MET A 170 -16.79 12.64 11.62
N LEU A 171 -16.92 11.55 10.83
CA LEU A 171 -15.86 10.57 10.58
C LEU A 171 -14.66 11.25 9.91
N ARG A 172 -13.86 12.02 10.65
CA ARG A 172 -12.52 12.43 10.18
C ARG A 172 -11.59 11.23 10.26
N LEU A 173 -11.52 10.52 9.13
CA LEU A 173 -10.52 9.50 8.83
C LEU A 173 -9.20 10.24 8.53
N SER A 174 -8.37 10.44 9.56
CA SER A 174 -6.94 10.73 9.43
C SER A 174 -6.19 9.43 9.20
#